data_AF-A0A949NWT4-F1
#
_entry.id   AF-A0A949NWT4-F1
#
_cell.length_a   1.000
_cell.length_b   1.000
_cell.length_c   1.000
_cell.angle_alpha   90.00
_cell.angle_beta   90.00
_cell.angle_gamma   90.00
#
_symmetry.space_group_name_H-M   'P 1'
#
loop_
_entity.id
_entity.type
_entity.pdbx_description
1 polymer ?
#
loop_
_entity_poly.entity_id
_entity_poly.type
_entity_poly.pdbx_seq_one_letter_code
_entity_poly.pdbx_strand_id
1 'polypeptide(L)'
;MPRVEKTKENLKKCVCMKCPSYNFACKLKSMPGNVILLLGNTEDKIHAEAMFCAYEKSHCIEEEKGCICGSCELFIEYGLGKEYFCTVTDGK
;
A
#
# COMPACT_ATOMS: atom_id res chain seq x y z
N MET A 1 -7.55 -11.06 9.05
CA MET A 1 -7.84 -9.61 9.09
C MET A 1 -8.56 -9.21 7.81
N PRO A 2 -9.45 -8.20 7.85
CA PRO A 2 -10.12 -7.71 6.65
C PRO A 2 -9.07 -7.20 5.66
N ARG A 3 -9.10 -7.74 4.43
CA ARG A 3 -8.26 -7.26 3.32
C ARG A 3 -9.02 -6.18 2.58
N VAL A 4 -8.40 -5.02 2.37
CA VAL A 4 -9.02 -3.93 1.62
C VAL A 4 -9.08 -4.29 0.13
N GLU A 5 -10.23 -4.07 -0.51
CA GLU A 5 -10.39 -4.36 -1.93
C GLU A 5 -9.50 -3.46 -2.80
N LYS A 6 -8.93 -4.02 -3.87
CA LYS A 6 -8.08 -3.29 -4.83
C LYS A 6 -8.92 -2.50 -5.83
N THR A 7 -9.63 -1.47 -5.35
CA THR A 7 -10.43 -0.58 -6.19
C THR A 7 -9.68 0.73 -6.45
N LYS A 8 -10.02 1.42 -7.57
CA LYS A 8 -9.45 2.75 -7.87
C LYS A 8 -9.79 3.78 -6.79
N GLU A 9 -10.94 3.64 -6.15
CA GLU A 9 -11.36 4.50 -5.04
C GLU A 9 -10.48 4.30 -3.82
N ASN A 10 -10.29 3.05 -3.39
CA ASN A 10 -9.41 2.73 -2.27
C ASN A 10 -7.96 3.16 -2.56
N LEU A 11 -7.48 2.99 -3.79
CA LEU A 11 -6.12 3.40 -4.17
C LEU A 11 -5.90 4.91 -4.02
N LYS A 12 -6.92 5.74 -4.21
CA LYS A 12 -6.86 7.20 -4.01
C LYS A 12 -6.86 7.62 -2.54
N LYS A 13 -7.44 6.79 -1.65
CA LYS A 13 -7.50 7.05 -0.20
C LYS A 13 -6.23 6.65 0.54
N CYS A 14 -5.36 5.84 -0.07
CA CYS A 14 -4.13 5.39 0.55
C CYS A 14 -3.05 6.48 0.68
N VAL A 15 -2.36 6.49 1.83
CA VAL A 15 -1.22 7.39 2.10
C VAL A 15 0.15 6.73 1.93
N CYS A 16 0.20 5.48 1.43
CA CYS A 16 1.41 4.64 1.36
C CYS A 16 2.59 5.32 0.66
N MET A 17 2.32 6.10 -0.41
CA MET A 17 3.36 6.83 -1.17
C MET A 17 4.05 7.96 -0.37
N LYS A 18 3.48 8.34 0.79
CA LYS A 18 4.05 9.31 1.72
C LYS A 18 4.78 8.64 2.89
N CYS A 19 4.78 7.31 2.97
CA CYS A 19 5.45 6.59 4.05
C CYS A 19 6.95 6.94 4.08
N PRO A 20 7.53 7.29 5.23
CA PRO A 20 8.96 7.65 5.29
C PRO A 20 9.89 6.49 4.94
N SER A 21 9.43 5.25 5.10
CA SER A 21 10.14 4.05 4.64
C SER A 21 10.10 3.89 3.12
N TYR A 22 9.13 4.51 2.45
CA TYR A 22 8.93 4.45 1.00
C TYR A 22 9.74 5.54 0.29
N ASN A 23 11.02 5.26 0.11
CA ASN A 23 11.99 6.20 -0.46
C ASN A 23 11.74 6.49 -1.96
N PHE A 24 12.50 7.42 -2.51
CA PHE A 24 12.41 7.81 -3.92
C PHE A 24 12.69 6.64 -4.89
N ALA A 25 13.64 5.75 -4.56
CA ALA A 25 13.93 4.58 -5.38
C ALA A 25 12.73 3.64 -5.48
N CYS A 26 11.96 3.48 -4.39
CA CYS A 26 10.73 2.70 -4.41
C CYS A 26 9.64 3.32 -5.27
N LYS A 27 9.46 4.65 -5.22
CA LYS A 27 8.54 5.37 -6.10
C LYS A 27 8.88 5.15 -7.57
N LEU A 28 10.16 5.15 -7.92
CA LEU A 28 10.60 4.95 -9.29
C LEU A 28 10.39 3.50 -9.77
N LYS A 29 10.73 2.52 -8.94
CA LYS A 29 10.56 1.08 -9.27
C LYS A 29 9.09 0.68 -9.42
N SER A 30 8.20 1.29 -8.64
CA SER A 30 6.77 0.95 -8.61
C SER A 30 5.91 1.73 -9.61
N MET A 31 6.45 2.80 -10.19
CA MET A 31 5.73 3.70 -11.10
C MET A 31 5.01 2.95 -12.24
N PRO A 32 5.63 1.96 -12.93
CA PRO A 32 4.96 1.22 -13.98
C PRO A 32 3.74 0.45 -13.47
N GLY A 33 3.87 -0.25 -12.34
CA GLY A 33 2.78 -1.04 -11.74
C GLY A 33 1.63 -0.16 -11.27
N ASN A 34 1.92 0.96 -10.58
CA ASN A 34 0.91 1.89 -10.08
C ASN A 34 0.13 2.58 -11.21
N VAL A 35 0.81 2.93 -12.32
CA VAL A 35 0.15 3.51 -13.51
C VAL A 35 -0.77 2.48 -14.16
N ILE A 36 -0.34 1.23 -14.27
CA ILE A 36 -1.20 0.16 -14.82
C ILE A 36 -2.41 -0.09 -13.90
N LEU A 37 -2.25 -0.08 -12.58
CA LEU A 37 -3.37 -0.18 -11.63
C LEU A 37 -4.40 0.96 -11.77
N LEU A 38 -3.95 2.17 -12.12
CA LEU A 38 -4.83 3.32 -12.32
C LEU A 38 -5.56 3.27 -13.68
N LEU A 39 -4.88 2.83 -14.74
CA LEU A 39 -5.37 2.89 -16.12
C LEU A 39 -5.99 1.58 -16.63
N GLY A 40 -5.54 0.43 -16.12
CA GLY A 40 -5.94 -0.90 -16.57
C GLY A 40 -7.29 -1.36 -16.03
N ASN A 41 -7.83 -2.40 -16.69
CA ASN A 41 -8.87 -3.25 -16.13
C ASN A 41 -8.19 -4.27 -15.21
N THR A 42 -8.79 -4.53 -14.06
CA THR A 42 -8.28 -5.22 -12.85
C THR A 42 -7.87 -6.70 -13.03
N GLU A 43 -7.62 -7.17 -14.25
CA GLU A 43 -7.28 -8.57 -14.57
C GLU A 43 -5.78 -8.87 -14.42
N ASP A 44 -4.92 -7.85 -14.47
CA ASP A 44 -3.49 -8.05 -14.27
C ASP A 44 -3.16 -8.26 -12.78
N LYS A 45 -2.45 -9.34 -12.46
CA LYS A 45 -1.94 -9.71 -11.12
C LYS A 45 -0.82 -8.77 -10.66
N ILE A 46 -1.04 -7.46 -10.69
CA ILE A 46 -0.06 -6.46 -10.34
C ILE A 46 -0.15 -6.19 -8.84
N HIS A 47 1.01 -6.14 -8.19
CA HIS A 47 1.10 -5.75 -6.80
C HIS A 47 0.71 -4.27 -6.66
N ALA A 48 -0.27 -4.00 -5.79
CA ALA A 48 -0.78 -2.65 -5.55
C ALA A 48 0.11 -1.90 -4.57
N GLU A 49 1.30 -1.52 -5.04
CA GLU A 49 2.34 -0.90 -4.22
C GLU A 49 1.84 0.41 -3.56
N ALA A 50 0.96 1.16 -4.22
CA ALA A 50 0.34 2.33 -3.62
C ALA A 50 -0.61 2.02 -2.43
N MET A 51 -0.90 0.76 -2.13
CA MET A 51 -1.86 0.32 -1.12
C MET A 51 -1.28 -0.67 -0.08
N PHE A 52 0.04 -0.75 0.07
CA PHE A 52 0.64 -1.74 0.98
C PHE A 52 0.18 -1.61 2.45
N CYS A 53 -0.18 -0.41 2.90
CA CYS A 53 -0.75 -0.19 4.24
C CYS A 53 -2.14 -0.82 4.47
N ALA A 54 -2.79 -1.30 3.42
CA ALA A 54 -4.19 -1.69 3.43
C ALA A 54 -4.43 -3.13 2.92
N TYR A 55 -3.49 -3.68 2.15
CA TYR A 55 -3.68 -4.96 1.46
C TYR A 55 -2.58 -5.99 1.73
N GLU A 56 -1.30 -5.65 1.55
CA GLU A 56 -0.15 -6.56 1.66
C GLU A 56 1.16 -5.79 1.89
N LYS A 57 2.23 -6.42 2.38
CA LYS A 57 3.53 -5.75 2.56
C LYS A 57 4.03 -5.10 1.27
N SER A 58 4.80 -4.03 1.40
CA SER A 58 5.53 -3.46 0.27
C SER A 58 6.53 -4.48 -0.28
N HIS A 59 6.70 -4.53 -1.60
CA HIS A 59 7.74 -5.33 -2.23
C HIS A 59 9.07 -4.56 -2.38
N CYS A 60 9.10 -3.27 -2.02
CA CYS A 60 10.29 -2.43 -2.16
C CYS A 60 10.90 -2.00 -0.82
N ILE A 61 10.09 -1.83 0.22
CA ILE A 61 10.61 -1.39 1.51
C ILE A 61 11.35 -2.55 2.18
N GLU A 62 12.63 -2.33 2.46
CA GLU A 62 13.48 -3.26 3.21
C GLU A 62 13.86 -2.72 4.59
N GLU A 63 13.69 -1.42 4.83
CA GLU A 63 14.03 -0.75 6.08
C GLU A 63 12.79 -0.07 6.69
N GLU A 64 12.49 -0.39 7.95
CA GLU A 64 11.39 0.22 8.69
C GLU A 64 11.81 1.58 9.28
N LYS A 65 11.35 2.66 8.65
CA LYS A 65 11.52 4.05 9.09
C LYS A 65 10.16 4.72 9.21
N GLY A 66 9.58 4.65 10.40
CA GLY A 66 8.29 5.28 10.73
C GLY A 66 7.11 4.73 9.93
N CYS A 67 6.12 4.16 10.63
CA CYS A 67 4.87 3.75 10.01
C CYS A 67 3.84 4.88 10.11
N ILE A 68 3.14 5.17 9.01
CA ILE A 68 2.02 6.13 9.00
C ILE A 68 0.72 5.46 8.56
N CYS A 69 0.68 4.13 8.46
CA CYS A 69 -0.47 3.40 7.95
C CYS A 69 -1.73 3.62 8.81
N GLY A 70 -1.58 3.86 10.12
CA GLY A 70 -2.70 4.24 11.00
C GLY A 70 -3.38 5.57 10.65
N SER A 71 -2.72 6.43 9.87
CA SER A 71 -3.32 7.69 9.36
C SER A 71 -4.06 7.52 8.03
N CYS A 72 -4.05 6.31 7.45
CA CYS A 72 -4.77 6.00 6.22
C CYS A 72 -6.29 5.96 6.49
N GLU A 73 -7.09 6.63 5.67
CA GLU A 73 -8.56 6.61 5.82
C GLU A 73 -9.11 5.17 5.78
N LEU A 74 -8.56 4.33 4.91
CA LEU A 74 -8.92 2.92 4.79
C LEU A 74 -8.60 2.11 6.04
N PHE A 75 -7.59 2.53 6.81
CA PHE A 75 -7.25 1.86 8.07
C PHE A 75 -8.39 1.97 9.08
N ILE A 76 -9.02 3.14 9.14
CA ILE A 76 -10.17 3.43 9.99
C ILE A 76 -11.42 2.75 9.41
N GLU A 77 -11.71 2.95 8.11
CA GLU A 77 -12.92 2.43 7.46
C GLU A 77 -13.03 0.90 7.52
N TYR A 78 -11.91 0.20 7.33
CA TYR A 78 -11.89 -1.27 7.34
C TYR A 78 -11.54 -1.87 8.71
N GLY A 79 -11.37 -1.03 9.75
CA GLY A 79 -11.01 -1.50 11.09
C GLY A 79 -9.71 -2.32 11.11
N LEU A 80 -8.70 -1.88 10.36
CA LEU A 80 -7.42 -2.57 10.30
C LEU A 80 -6.75 -2.46 11.67
N GLY A 81 -6.59 -3.59 12.37
CA GLY A 81 -6.03 -3.61 13.73
C GLY A 81 -4.50 -3.73 13.80
N LYS A 82 -3.84 -3.91 12.64
CA LYS A 82 -2.39 -3.99 12.51
C LYS A 82 -1.98 -3.02 11.42
N GLU A 83 -1.02 -2.15 11.71
CA GLU A 83 -0.53 -1.08 10.83
C GLU A 83 0.28 -1.61 9.62
N TYR A 84 -0.16 -2.67 8.92
CA TYR A 84 0.39 -3.28 7.70
C TYR A 84 1.70 -2.62 7.19
N PHE A 85 2.80 -3.16 7.72
CA PHE A 85 3.88 -2.36 8.31
C PHE A 85 5.16 -2.35 7.52
N CYS A 86 5.07 -2.00 6.25
CA CYS A 86 6.26 -1.80 5.42
C CYS A 86 7.05 -3.08 5.06
N THR A 87 7.16 -4.12 5.91
CA THR A 87 7.98 -5.33 5.63
C THR A 87 7.32 -6.69 5.93
N VAL A 88 6.24 -6.72 6.74
CA VAL A 88 5.61 -7.96 7.22
C VAL A 88 4.21 -8.16 6.64
N THR A 89 3.98 -9.31 6.00
CA THR A 89 2.64 -9.75 5.55
C THR A 89 1.76 -10.03 6.77
N ASP A 90 0.50 -9.59 6.75
CA ASP A 90 -0.45 -9.69 7.89
C ASP A 90 -0.06 -8.89 9.15
N GLY A 91 0.86 -7.93 9.01
CA GLY A 91 1.24 -6.93 10.01
C GLY A 91 1.94 -7.49 11.26
N LYS A 92 2.48 -6.59 12.08
CA LYS A 92 2.96 -6.88 13.44
C LYS A 92 1.81 -6.80 14.43
#